data_AF-A0A497H9S5-F1
#
_entry.id   AF-A0A497H9S5-F1
#
_cell.length_a   1.000
_cell.length_b   1.000
_cell.length_c   1.000
_cell.angle_alpha   90.00
_cell.angle_beta   90.00
_cell.angle_gamma   90.00
#
_symmetry.space_group_name_H-M   'P 1'
#
loop_
_entity.id
_entity.type
_entity.pdbx_description
1 polymer ?
#
loop_
_entity_poly.entity_id
_entity_poly.type
_entity_poly.pdbx_seq_one_letter_code
_entity_poly.pdbx_strand_id
1 'polypeptide(L)'
;AEESGDSKGVSGIWLLMGAALAGLLKFGQVGLKAFAGSIYGVINIGKFSIGKSENPGLFYGGLATSPALLGVGWIIGPKIASFVFVGGLLGWVILAPLIALATGLPTPTPADYADVLGYGYGNFEVGSVIWGFYQIWGQYIRYIGVGAMVVGGLYTIFKLRENLASGIKEAVAGLKGVEVEAKKRTDRDLNFKYVFLTIGLLTIPIFIVYVWISSNILVSGIMAVFAIGFAFIASAIAGYMAGLLGSSNNPISGVTVSVLLITSLILLGFGLSGNIGAYGVAVLIAAVICTGAAISGDVLQSLTCGQMVGATPRNQQIAEMIGVLSAAPILALVVSALDQAYHIGSTNLPAPQAFLMAGIVKGVLGGDMVWPFVLAGAVLAFVLILIDLPVLPVAIGIYLPFTLAVPIFIGGIVRHFTNKIIEREYGSAEEEEISEWELAIKQTEVKPKERIIRTGLLFTAGLIAGEALMGVTVAFLIIAGLHLAIFEFPPILPGLILWGFIAILLGYIPLREILAKE
;
A
#
# COMPACT_ATOMS: atom_id res chain seq x y z
N ALA A 1 -33.21 -9.64 38.11
CA ALA A 1 -31.74 -9.62 38.14
C ALA A 1 -31.27 -10.21 36.83
N GLU A 2 -31.21 -9.36 35.81
CA GLU A 2 -30.67 -9.69 34.49
C GLU A 2 -29.15 -9.54 34.60
N GLU A 3 -28.43 -10.65 34.67
CA GLU A 3 -27.00 -10.65 34.34
C GLU A 3 -26.91 -10.39 32.84
N SER A 4 -26.62 -9.13 32.50
CA SER A 4 -26.15 -8.74 31.18
C SER A 4 -24.96 -9.63 30.82
N GLY A 5 -25.16 -10.53 29.87
CA GLY A 5 -24.10 -11.32 29.26
C GLY A 5 -23.08 -10.37 28.65
N ASP A 6 -22.01 -10.12 29.39
CA ASP A 6 -20.85 -9.36 28.95
C ASP A 6 -20.24 -10.16 27.80
N SER A 7 -20.58 -9.80 26.57
CA SER A 7 -20.08 -10.49 25.40
C SER A 7 -18.56 -10.41 25.47
N LYS A 8 -17.88 -11.55 25.54
CA LYS A 8 -16.42 -11.70 25.60
C LYS A 8 -15.75 -11.26 24.28
N GLY A 9 -16.14 -10.12 23.74
CA GLY A 9 -15.54 -9.50 22.56
C GLY A 9 -14.14 -8.99 22.85
N VAL A 10 -13.43 -8.63 21.77
CA VAL A 10 -12.18 -7.90 21.89
C VAL A 10 -12.51 -6.42 22.07
N SER A 11 -11.97 -5.80 23.11
CA SER A 11 -12.23 -4.39 23.39
C SER A 11 -11.65 -3.50 22.29
N GLY A 12 -12.46 -2.58 21.76
CA GLY A 12 -12.03 -1.54 20.81
C GLY A 12 -11.01 -0.56 21.39
N ILE A 13 -10.76 -0.60 22.70
CA ILE A 13 -9.76 0.24 23.37
C ILE A 13 -8.35 0.06 22.79
N TRP A 14 -8.02 -1.13 22.28
CA TRP A 14 -6.70 -1.41 21.70
C TRP A 14 -6.46 -0.60 20.43
N LEU A 15 -7.50 -0.35 19.63
CA LEU A 15 -7.42 0.53 18.47
C LEU A 15 -7.14 1.96 18.90
N LEU A 16 -7.88 2.48 19.89
CA LEU A 16 -7.69 3.84 20.41
C LEU A 16 -6.29 4.02 21.03
N MET A 17 -5.81 3.02 21.76
CA MET A 17 -4.50 3.05 22.40
C MET A 17 -3.38 3.01 21.34
N GLY A 18 -3.50 2.15 20.32
CA GLY A 18 -2.58 2.15 19.18
C GLY A 18 -2.57 3.51 18.47
N ALA A 19 -3.76 4.09 18.23
CA ALA A 19 -3.88 5.39 17.58
C ALA A 19 -3.24 6.51 18.40
N ALA A 20 -3.45 6.53 19.71
CA ALA A 20 -2.84 7.51 20.59
C ALA A 20 -1.30 7.39 20.63
N LEU A 21 -0.77 6.17 20.79
CA LEU A 21 0.68 5.94 20.86
C LEU A 21 1.39 6.33 19.55
N ALA A 22 0.89 5.85 18.42
CA ALA A 22 1.47 6.17 17.12
C ALA A 22 1.29 7.66 16.76
N GLY A 23 0.14 8.24 17.10
CA GLY A 23 -0.11 9.67 16.93
C GLY A 23 0.86 10.53 17.74
N LEU A 24 1.03 10.25 19.03
CA LEU A 24 1.98 11.00 19.88
C LEU A 24 3.42 10.89 19.37
N LEU A 25 3.83 9.68 18.97
CA LEU A 25 5.17 9.47 18.41
C LEU A 25 5.35 10.24 17.09
N LYS A 26 4.37 10.20 16.19
CA LYS A 26 4.40 10.94 14.92
C LYS A 26 4.41 12.45 15.12
N PHE A 27 3.63 12.95 16.09
CA PHE A 27 3.63 14.36 16.48
C PHE A 27 5.02 14.79 16.99
N GLY A 28 5.66 13.96 17.82
CA GLY A 28 7.03 14.17 18.28
C GLY A 28 8.05 14.20 17.14
N GLN A 29 7.91 13.31 16.14
CA GLN A 29 8.83 13.24 14.99
C GLN A 29 8.69 14.43 14.03
N VAL A 30 7.47 14.72 13.60
CA VAL A 30 7.22 15.63 12.47
C VAL A 30 6.76 17.01 12.94
N GLY A 31 5.90 17.07 13.96
CA GLY A 31 5.37 18.32 14.49
C GLY A 31 6.39 19.05 15.36
N LEU A 32 6.88 18.38 16.39
CA LEU A 32 7.84 18.96 17.33
C LEU A 32 9.29 18.85 16.88
N LYS A 33 9.61 17.98 15.90
CA LYS A 33 10.99 17.56 15.60
C LYS A 33 11.80 17.28 16.89
N ALA A 34 11.17 16.61 17.85
CA ALA A 34 11.79 16.30 19.14
C ALA A 34 12.80 15.13 19.01
N PHE A 35 12.57 14.25 18.03
CA PHE A 35 13.44 13.12 17.71
C PHE A 35 13.28 12.68 16.26
N ALA A 36 14.31 12.05 15.69
CA ALA A 36 14.35 11.68 14.29
C ALA A 36 13.32 10.59 13.94
N GLY A 37 12.67 10.74 12.78
CA GLY A 37 11.72 9.75 12.24
C GLY A 37 12.38 8.58 11.52
N SER A 38 13.62 8.75 11.10
CA SER A 38 14.43 7.74 10.41
C SER A 38 15.83 7.72 10.98
N ILE A 39 16.60 6.71 10.62
CA ILE A 39 18.01 6.52 10.93
C ILE A 39 18.68 6.04 9.65
N TYR A 40 19.83 6.63 9.33
CA TYR A 40 20.64 6.29 8.17
C TYR A 40 22.06 5.96 8.63
N GLY A 41 22.69 5.00 7.96
CA GLY A 41 24.07 4.62 8.21
C GLY A 41 24.75 4.19 6.93
N VAL A 42 26.02 4.55 6.79
CA VAL A 42 26.87 4.08 5.69
C VAL A 42 28.16 3.52 6.26
N ILE A 43 28.57 2.37 5.75
CA ILE A 43 29.83 1.71 6.11
C ILE A 43 30.73 1.71 4.88
N ASN A 44 31.95 2.20 5.03
CA ASN A 44 32.99 2.15 4.00
C ASN A 44 33.92 0.97 4.27
N ILE A 45 34.05 0.06 3.30
CA ILE A 45 34.86 -1.16 3.40
C ILE A 45 36.17 -1.08 2.58
N GLY A 46 36.54 0.11 2.11
CA GLY A 46 37.76 0.35 1.34
C GLY A 46 37.49 0.82 -0.08
N LYS A 47 38.55 0.93 -0.89
CA LYS A 47 38.45 1.31 -2.31
C LYS A 47 38.62 0.09 -3.20
N PHE A 48 37.80 0.01 -4.24
CA PHE A 48 37.84 -1.07 -5.21
C PHE A 48 37.97 -0.47 -6.61
N SER A 49 38.81 -1.10 -7.43
CA SER A 49 38.99 -0.71 -8.82
C SER A 49 38.10 -1.57 -9.71
N ILE A 50 37.18 -0.93 -10.43
CA ILE A 50 36.37 -1.55 -11.48
C ILE A 50 36.65 -0.80 -12.78
N GLY A 51 37.31 -1.48 -13.73
CA GLY A 51 37.72 -0.86 -14.99
C GLY A 51 38.82 0.18 -14.80
N LYS A 52 38.56 1.43 -15.18
CA LYS A 52 39.50 2.57 -15.02
C LYS A 52 39.17 3.46 -13.81
N SER A 53 38.12 3.12 -13.06
CA SER A 53 37.60 3.90 -11.94
C SER A 53 38.02 3.27 -10.62
N GLU A 54 38.44 4.08 -9.65
CA GLU A 54 38.66 3.66 -8.26
C GLU A 54 37.57 4.27 -7.38
N ASN A 55 36.62 3.45 -6.96
CA ASN A 55 35.44 3.89 -6.21
C ASN A 55 35.40 3.23 -4.81
N PRO A 56 34.89 3.92 -3.78
CA PRO A 56 34.75 3.34 -2.46
C PRO A 56 33.65 2.27 -2.42
N GLY A 57 33.94 1.14 -1.79
CA GLY A 57 32.97 0.11 -1.45
C GLY A 57 32.15 0.56 -0.26
N LEU A 58 30.91 0.97 -0.51
CA LEU A 58 30.02 1.53 0.49
C LEU A 58 28.81 0.63 0.66
N PHE A 59 28.42 0.39 1.91
CA PHE A 59 27.15 -0.26 2.24
C PHE A 59 26.23 0.70 2.96
N TYR A 60 24.98 0.73 2.54
CA TYR A 60 23.95 1.54 3.15
C TYR A 60 23.06 0.70 4.08
N GLY A 61 22.70 1.26 5.22
CA GLY A 61 21.68 0.74 6.13
C GLY A 61 20.77 1.86 6.61
N GLY A 62 19.53 1.53 6.94
CA GLY A 62 18.62 2.52 7.49
C GLY A 62 17.36 1.90 8.08
N LEU A 63 16.72 2.63 8.99
CA LEU A 63 15.52 2.23 9.71
C LEU A 63 14.61 3.44 9.88
N ALA A 64 13.35 3.35 9.42
CA ALA A 64 12.31 4.30 9.81
C ALA A 64 11.69 3.86 11.14
N THR A 65 11.62 4.78 12.10
CA THR A 65 10.98 4.56 13.40
C THR A 65 9.46 4.78 13.31
N SER A 66 8.82 4.13 12.34
CA SER A 66 7.36 4.23 12.10
C SER A 66 6.62 3.09 12.82
N PRO A 67 5.71 3.42 13.75
CA PRO A 67 4.80 2.46 14.36
C PRO A 67 3.83 1.83 13.35
N ALA A 68 3.40 2.58 12.33
CA ALA A 68 2.53 2.05 11.28
C ALA A 68 3.21 0.92 10.50
N LEU A 69 4.49 1.07 10.14
CA LEU A 69 5.24 0.04 9.41
C LEU A 69 5.49 -1.22 10.26
N LEU A 70 5.73 -1.07 11.57
CA LEU A 70 5.72 -2.21 12.50
C LEU A 70 4.36 -2.94 12.47
N GLY A 71 3.27 -2.16 12.52
CA GLY A 71 1.91 -2.69 12.44
C GLY A 71 1.66 -3.45 11.15
N VAL A 72 2.05 -2.89 10.00
CA VAL A 72 1.97 -3.54 8.68
C VAL A 72 2.73 -4.85 8.67
N GLY A 73 3.97 -4.86 9.17
CA GLY A 73 4.80 -6.05 9.30
C GLY A 73 4.14 -7.16 10.12
N TRP A 74 3.48 -6.79 11.22
CA TRP A 74 2.78 -7.74 12.08
C TRP A 74 1.53 -8.32 11.41
N ILE A 75 0.79 -7.50 10.63
CA ILE A 75 -0.41 -7.92 9.89
C ILE A 75 -0.05 -8.91 8.77
N ILE A 76 0.93 -8.56 7.91
CA ILE A 76 1.31 -9.40 6.76
C ILE A 76 2.09 -10.66 7.18
N GLY A 77 2.61 -10.66 8.41
CA GLY A 77 3.28 -11.78 9.02
C GLY A 77 4.73 -12.01 8.55
N PRO A 78 5.44 -12.96 9.19
CA PRO A 78 6.88 -13.11 9.03
C PRO A 78 7.30 -13.55 7.62
N LYS A 79 6.52 -14.39 6.96
CA LYS A 79 6.86 -14.93 5.63
C LYS A 79 6.88 -13.81 4.58
N ILE A 80 5.80 -13.04 4.47
CA ILE A 80 5.70 -11.92 3.51
C ILE A 80 6.69 -10.81 3.89
N ALA A 81 6.80 -10.45 5.17
CA ALA A 81 7.74 -9.45 5.63
C ALA A 81 9.21 -9.81 5.32
N SER A 82 9.57 -11.10 5.40
CA SER A 82 10.91 -11.60 5.03
C SER A 82 11.18 -11.43 3.55
N PHE A 83 10.20 -11.69 2.67
CA PHE A 83 10.37 -11.48 1.23
C PHE A 83 10.56 -10.01 0.86
N VAL A 84 9.80 -9.11 1.50
CA VAL A 84 10.01 -7.65 1.35
C VAL A 84 11.42 -7.27 1.82
N PHE A 85 11.89 -7.82 2.94
CA PHE A 85 13.24 -7.55 3.43
C PHE A 85 14.33 -8.07 2.50
N VAL A 86 14.21 -9.30 1.99
CA VAL A 86 15.15 -9.89 1.02
C VAL A 86 15.21 -9.06 -0.26
N GLY A 87 14.06 -8.59 -0.75
CA GLY A 87 14.03 -7.64 -1.87
C GLY A 87 14.80 -6.35 -1.55
N GLY A 88 14.61 -5.82 -0.34
CA GLY A 88 15.36 -4.66 0.14
C GLY A 88 16.87 -4.90 0.19
N LEU A 89 17.31 -6.07 0.65
CA LEU A 89 18.73 -6.47 0.66
C LEU A 89 19.29 -6.58 -0.77
N LEU A 90 18.55 -7.22 -1.69
CA LEU A 90 18.93 -7.32 -3.10
C LEU A 90 19.11 -5.92 -3.72
N GLY A 91 18.16 -5.02 -3.51
CA GLY A 91 18.25 -3.64 -4.00
C GLY A 91 19.39 -2.86 -3.34
N TRP A 92 19.32 -2.66 -2.03
CA TRP A 92 20.14 -1.67 -1.34
C TRP A 92 21.48 -2.17 -0.84
N VAL A 93 21.60 -3.46 -0.53
CA VAL A 93 22.84 -4.03 0.02
C VAL A 93 23.68 -4.69 -1.08
N ILE A 94 23.06 -5.17 -2.16
CA ILE A 94 23.77 -5.82 -3.26
C ILE A 94 23.86 -4.91 -4.49
N LEU A 95 22.72 -4.54 -5.08
CA LEU A 95 22.72 -3.83 -6.37
C LEU A 95 23.20 -2.38 -6.25
N ALA A 96 22.81 -1.64 -5.21
CA ALA A 96 23.21 -0.25 -5.05
C ALA A 96 24.72 -0.06 -4.88
N PRO A 97 25.42 -0.81 -4.00
CA PRO A 97 26.86 -0.75 -3.89
C PRO A 97 27.58 -1.16 -5.18
N LEU A 98 27.08 -2.19 -5.89
CA LEU A 98 27.67 -2.61 -7.16
C LEU A 98 27.58 -1.53 -8.24
N ILE A 99 26.44 -0.84 -8.33
CA ILE A 99 26.29 0.29 -9.26
C ILE A 99 27.17 1.46 -8.80
N ALA A 100 27.18 1.79 -7.51
CA ALA A 100 28.03 2.85 -6.97
C ALA A 100 29.53 2.59 -7.22
N LEU A 101 29.96 1.34 -7.13
CA LEU A 101 31.32 0.92 -7.47
C LEU A 101 31.61 1.03 -8.97
N ALA A 102 30.64 0.74 -9.83
CA ALA A 102 30.81 0.80 -11.28
C ALA A 102 30.77 2.23 -11.84
N THR A 103 29.84 3.07 -11.35
CA THR A 103 29.57 4.41 -11.91
C THR A 103 30.14 5.55 -11.07
N GLY A 104 30.54 5.28 -9.82
CA GLY A 104 30.73 6.31 -8.81
C GLY A 104 29.39 6.79 -8.23
N LEU A 105 29.45 7.45 -7.07
CA LEU A 105 28.29 8.10 -6.48
C LEU A 105 28.01 9.44 -7.17
N PRO A 106 26.75 9.76 -7.49
CA PRO A 106 26.37 11.08 -7.98
C PRO A 106 26.78 12.17 -6.98
N THR A 107 27.23 13.31 -7.49
CA THR A 107 27.59 14.48 -6.68
C THR A 107 26.40 15.44 -6.59
N PRO A 108 26.04 15.93 -5.39
CA PRO A 108 24.90 16.83 -5.23
C PRO A 108 25.18 18.20 -5.84
N THR A 109 24.12 18.82 -6.39
CA THR A 109 24.14 20.21 -6.87
C THR A 109 23.58 21.15 -5.79
N PRO A 110 23.71 22.49 -5.92
CA PRO A 110 23.15 23.42 -4.93
C PRO A 110 21.65 23.25 -4.67
N ALA A 111 20.89 22.74 -5.64
CA ALA A 111 19.46 22.44 -5.48
C ALA A 111 19.21 21.27 -4.51
N ASP A 112 20.19 20.36 -4.35
CA ASP A 112 20.08 19.14 -3.55
C ASP A 112 20.56 19.32 -2.10
N TYR A 113 21.20 20.46 -1.79
CA TYR A 113 21.89 20.65 -0.50
C TYR A 113 20.96 20.55 0.71
N ALA A 114 19.70 20.98 0.56
CA ALA A 114 18.70 20.85 1.62
C ALA A 114 18.42 19.37 1.96
N ASP A 115 18.24 18.53 0.93
CA ASP A 115 17.99 17.10 1.10
C ASP A 115 19.23 16.38 1.65
N VAL A 116 20.41 16.74 1.16
CA VAL A 116 21.70 16.21 1.63
C VAL A 116 21.88 16.47 3.13
N LEU A 117 21.67 17.72 3.58
CA LEU A 117 21.76 18.06 5.00
C LEU A 117 20.70 17.31 5.82
N GLY A 118 19.50 17.10 5.27
CA GLY A 118 18.45 16.29 5.88
C GLY A 118 18.88 14.84 6.10
N TYR A 119 19.45 14.18 5.08
CA TYR A 119 19.93 12.79 5.19
C TYR A 119 21.12 12.65 6.17
N GLY A 120 21.98 13.66 6.23
CA GLY A 120 23.17 13.67 7.08
C GLY A 120 22.96 14.20 8.50
N TYR A 121 21.74 14.56 8.89
CA TYR A 121 21.46 15.26 10.16
C TYR A 121 22.37 16.48 10.37
N GLY A 122 22.56 17.27 9.32
CA GLY A 122 23.43 18.45 9.31
C GLY A 122 24.88 18.18 8.89
N ASN A 123 25.28 16.91 8.76
CA ASN A 123 26.58 16.54 8.21
C ASN A 123 26.50 16.38 6.68
N PHE A 124 27.05 17.36 5.95
CA PHE A 124 27.02 17.38 4.49
C PHE A 124 27.76 16.19 3.84
N GLU A 125 28.89 15.75 4.39
CA GLU A 125 29.67 14.65 3.82
C GLU A 125 28.92 13.33 3.90
N VAL A 126 28.41 12.99 5.09
CA VAL A 126 27.61 11.78 5.32
C VAL A 126 26.31 11.84 4.51
N GLY A 127 25.66 13.00 4.52
CA GLY A 127 24.44 13.26 3.76
C GLY A 127 24.62 13.08 2.26
N SER A 128 25.76 13.52 1.70
CA SER A 128 26.05 13.42 0.27
C SER A 128 26.16 11.98 -0.19
N VAL A 129 26.77 11.13 0.64
CA VAL A 129 26.88 9.69 0.36
C VAL A 129 25.51 9.02 0.39
N ILE A 130 24.71 9.26 1.43
CA ILE A 130 23.35 8.71 1.55
C ILE A 130 22.48 9.17 0.38
N TRP A 131 22.52 10.46 0.07
CA TRP A 131 21.81 11.04 -1.07
C TRP A 131 22.20 10.36 -2.38
N GLY A 132 23.50 10.11 -2.61
CA GLY A 132 23.99 9.40 -3.79
C GLY A 132 23.43 7.97 -3.91
N PHE A 133 23.28 7.25 -2.80
CA PHE A 133 22.59 5.94 -2.79
C PHE A 133 21.12 6.06 -3.19
N TYR A 134 20.42 7.07 -2.69
CA TYR A 134 19.02 7.34 -3.07
C TYR A 134 18.90 7.71 -4.56
N GLN A 135 19.87 8.41 -5.14
CA GLN A 135 19.92 8.68 -6.57
C GLN A 135 20.10 7.41 -7.39
N ILE A 136 21.08 6.57 -7.04
CA ILE A 136 21.30 5.28 -7.71
C ILE A 136 20.06 4.40 -7.62
N TRP A 137 19.46 4.32 -6.43
CA TRP A 137 18.26 3.54 -6.25
C TRP A 137 17.09 4.10 -7.07
N GLY A 138 16.89 5.42 -7.06
CA GLY A 138 15.85 6.08 -7.81
C GLY A 138 15.98 5.94 -9.33
N GLN A 139 17.20 6.04 -9.85
CA GLN A 139 17.48 6.07 -11.29
C GLN A 139 17.68 4.68 -11.91
N TYR A 140 18.07 3.67 -11.12
CA TYR A 140 18.39 2.34 -11.63
C TYR A 140 17.58 1.23 -10.95
N ILE A 141 17.69 1.10 -9.64
CA ILE A 141 17.20 -0.08 -8.90
C ILE A 141 15.67 -0.12 -8.86
N ARG A 142 15.02 1.03 -8.70
CA ARG A 142 13.55 1.13 -8.77
C ARG A 142 13.02 0.55 -10.08
N TYR A 143 13.70 0.75 -11.21
CA TYR A 143 13.27 0.19 -12.50
C TYR A 143 13.40 -1.34 -12.56
N ILE A 144 14.38 -1.92 -11.86
CA ILE A 144 14.45 -3.38 -11.66
C ILE A 144 13.23 -3.85 -10.88
N GLY A 145 12.87 -3.15 -9.80
CA GLY A 145 11.65 -3.41 -9.04
C GLY A 145 10.38 -3.32 -9.91
N VAL A 146 10.26 -2.27 -10.73
CA VAL A 146 9.14 -2.07 -11.67
C VAL A 146 9.03 -3.24 -12.65
N GLY A 147 10.14 -3.65 -13.27
CA GLY A 147 10.16 -4.80 -14.19
C GLY A 147 9.71 -6.10 -13.54
N ALA A 148 10.19 -6.35 -12.30
CA ALA A 148 9.78 -7.50 -11.53
C ALA A 148 8.28 -7.45 -11.14
N MET A 149 7.76 -6.28 -10.78
CA MET A 149 6.34 -6.08 -10.45
C MET A 149 5.42 -6.27 -11.66
N VAL A 150 5.82 -5.80 -12.84
CA VAL A 150 5.03 -5.98 -14.07
C VAL A 150 4.88 -7.46 -14.39
N VAL A 151 5.99 -8.22 -14.40
CA VAL A 151 5.94 -9.68 -14.62
C VAL A 151 5.16 -10.38 -13.51
N GLY A 152 5.38 -10.00 -12.24
CA GLY A 152 4.65 -10.55 -11.10
C GLY A 152 3.14 -10.28 -11.16
N GLY A 153 2.73 -9.08 -11.58
CA GLY A 153 1.33 -8.71 -11.78
C GLY A 153 0.68 -9.51 -12.92
N LEU A 154 1.34 -9.61 -14.07
CA LEU A 154 0.88 -10.42 -15.20
C LEU A 154 0.78 -11.90 -14.84
N TYR A 155 1.76 -12.43 -14.09
CA TYR A 155 1.73 -13.81 -13.61
C TYR A 155 0.59 -14.05 -12.61
N THR A 156 0.30 -13.08 -11.74
CA THR A 156 -0.84 -13.14 -10.81
C THR A 156 -2.16 -13.21 -11.57
N ILE A 157 -2.33 -12.39 -12.61
CA ILE A 157 -3.50 -12.47 -13.51
C ILE A 157 -3.57 -13.83 -14.19
N PHE A 158 -2.43 -14.35 -14.70
CA PHE A 158 -2.39 -15.65 -15.34
C PHE A 158 -2.79 -16.81 -14.41
N LYS A 159 -2.34 -16.77 -13.14
CA LYS A 159 -2.75 -17.74 -12.10
C LYS A 159 -4.26 -17.67 -11.82
N LEU A 160 -4.84 -16.47 -11.88
CA LEU A 160 -6.23 -16.23 -11.51
C LEU A 160 -7.19 -16.26 -12.70
N ARG A 161 -6.71 -16.48 -13.93
CA ARG A 161 -7.48 -16.37 -15.18
C ARG A 161 -8.82 -17.12 -15.16
N GLU A 162 -8.89 -18.26 -14.48
CA GLU A 162 -10.12 -19.06 -14.39
C GLU A 162 -11.15 -18.39 -13.47
N ASN A 163 -10.72 -17.91 -12.30
CA ASN A 163 -11.54 -17.12 -11.39
C ASN A 163 -12.02 -15.83 -12.06
N LEU A 164 -11.13 -15.15 -12.81
CA LEU A 164 -11.46 -13.96 -13.59
C LEU A 164 -12.51 -14.27 -14.67
N ALA A 165 -12.32 -15.36 -15.43
CA ALA A 165 -13.26 -15.78 -16.46
C ALA A 165 -14.65 -16.13 -15.89
N SER A 166 -14.71 -16.79 -14.72
CA SER A 166 -15.96 -17.07 -14.02
C SER A 166 -16.66 -15.79 -13.58
N GLY A 167 -15.94 -14.86 -12.95
CA GLY A 167 -16.51 -13.58 -12.51
C GLY A 167 -17.08 -12.76 -13.67
N ILE A 168 -16.41 -12.76 -14.83
CA ILE A 168 -16.93 -12.13 -16.06
C ILE A 168 -18.20 -12.86 -16.54
N LYS A 169 -18.20 -14.20 -16.56
CA LYS A 169 -19.36 -14.99 -17.01
C LYS A 169 -20.59 -14.74 -16.13
N GLU A 170 -20.41 -14.69 -14.81
CA GLU A 170 -21.48 -14.39 -13.86
C GLU A 170 -22.00 -12.96 -14.03
N ALA A 171 -21.13 -11.98 -14.23
CA ALA A 171 -21.55 -10.60 -14.49
C ALA A 171 -22.42 -10.49 -15.75
N VAL A 172 -22.04 -11.19 -16.83
CA VAL A 172 -22.83 -11.23 -18.07
C VAL A 172 -24.14 -11.99 -17.89
N ALA A 173 -24.15 -13.05 -17.09
CA ALA A 173 -25.38 -13.79 -16.76
C ALA A 173 -26.34 -12.93 -15.93
N GLY A 174 -25.84 -12.17 -14.96
CA GLY A 174 -26.63 -11.26 -14.13
C GLY A 174 -27.33 -10.15 -14.93
N LEU A 175 -26.74 -9.71 -16.05
CA LEU A 175 -27.37 -8.75 -16.97
C LEU A 175 -28.58 -9.33 -17.72
N LYS A 176 -28.68 -10.66 -17.87
CA LYS A 176 -29.74 -11.31 -18.65
C LYS A 176 -31.08 -11.42 -17.94
N GLY A 177 -31.17 -10.98 -16.68
CA GLY A 177 -32.42 -10.80 -15.93
C GLY A 177 -33.24 -12.08 -15.75
N VAL A 178 -33.22 -12.66 -14.55
CA VAL A 178 -34.24 -13.66 -14.18
C VAL A 178 -35.44 -12.88 -13.65
N GLU A 179 -36.59 -12.97 -14.33
CA GLU A 179 -37.87 -12.53 -13.78
C GLU A 179 -38.24 -13.43 -12.61
N VAL A 180 -38.29 -12.90 -11.38
CA VAL A 180 -39.00 -13.56 -10.27
C VAL A 180 -39.54 -12.52 -9.29
N GLU A 181 -40.83 -12.70 -8.97
CA GLU A 181 -41.71 -12.32 -7.83
C GLU A 181 -41.25 -11.31 -6.74
N ALA A 182 -42.21 -10.93 -5.89
CA ALA A 182 -42.03 -10.03 -4.76
C ALA A 182 -40.84 -10.44 -3.86
N LYS A 183 -39.67 -9.81 -4.12
CA LYS A 183 -38.44 -10.05 -3.36
C LYS A 183 -38.62 -9.71 -1.89
N LYS A 184 -38.11 -10.58 -1.01
CA LYS A 184 -38.02 -10.30 0.44
C LYS A 184 -37.23 -9.00 0.64
N ARG A 185 -37.48 -8.30 1.76
CA ARG A 185 -36.75 -7.06 2.12
C ARG A 185 -35.22 -7.27 2.04
N THR A 186 -34.73 -8.41 2.48
CA THR A 186 -33.30 -8.78 2.50
C THR A 186 -32.71 -9.06 1.12
N ASP A 187 -33.53 -9.22 0.09
CA ASP A 187 -33.08 -9.51 -1.29
C ASP A 187 -33.37 -8.33 -2.24
N ARG A 188 -33.73 -7.17 -1.68
CA ARG A 188 -34.11 -5.97 -2.46
C ARG A 188 -32.91 -5.07 -2.70
N ASP A 189 -32.37 -5.14 -3.92
CA ASP A 189 -31.33 -4.24 -4.44
C ASP A 189 -31.88 -2.91 -4.97
N LEU A 190 -30.96 -1.99 -5.27
CA LEU A 190 -31.25 -0.84 -6.13
C LEU A 190 -31.75 -1.29 -7.51
N ASN A 191 -32.63 -0.48 -8.09
CA ASN A 191 -33.14 -0.76 -9.43
C ASN A 191 -32.02 -0.52 -10.45
N PHE A 192 -31.64 -1.58 -11.17
CA PHE A 192 -30.59 -1.56 -12.19
C PHE A 192 -30.76 -0.45 -13.21
N LYS A 193 -31.99 -0.07 -13.60
CA LYS A 193 -32.22 1.02 -14.55
C LYS A 193 -31.64 2.35 -14.05
N TYR A 194 -31.84 2.67 -12.76
CA TYR A 194 -31.28 3.89 -12.17
C TYR A 194 -29.77 3.78 -11.99
N VAL A 195 -29.25 2.60 -11.63
CA VAL A 195 -27.81 2.37 -11.52
C VAL A 195 -27.10 2.61 -12.87
N PHE A 196 -27.58 1.99 -13.95
CA PHE A 196 -27.01 2.19 -15.29
C PHE A 196 -27.17 3.62 -15.79
N LEU A 197 -28.30 4.27 -15.50
CA LEU A 197 -28.49 5.68 -15.81
C LEU A 197 -27.46 6.56 -15.09
N THR A 198 -27.23 6.33 -13.79
CA THR A 198 -26.24 7.07 -13.01
C THR A 198 -24.82 6.83 -13.51
N ILE A 199 -24.44 5.59 -13.85
CA ILE A 199 -23.15 5.29 -14.48
C ILE A 199 -22.99 6.07 -15.79
N GLY A 200 -24.02 6.06 -16.64
CA GLY A 200 -24.04 6.83 -17.88
C GLY A 200 -23.83 8.32 -17.65
N LEU A 201 -24.54 8.92 -16.69
CA LEU A 201 -24.40 10.32 -16.32
C LEU A 201 -23.02 10.66 -15.75
N LEU A 202 -22.42 9.78 -14.94
CA LEU A 202 -21.08 9.96 -14.38
C LEU A 202 -19.96 9.87 -15.43
N THR A 203 -20.26 9.38 -16.63
CA THR A 203 -19.34 9.47 -17.79
C THR A 203 -19.03 10.90 -18.16
N ILE A 204 -19.99 11.82 -18.02
CA ILE A 204 -19.86 13.21 -18.43
C ILE A 204 -18.78 13.94 -17.61
N PRO A 205 -18.78 13.94 -16.26
CA PRO A 205 -17.72 14.58 -15.49
C PRO A 205 -16.35 13.91 -15.71
N ILE A 206 -16.28 12.57 -15.86
CA ILE A 206 -15.03 11.87 -16.19
C ILE A 206 -14.48 12.36 -17.52
N PHE A 207 -15.33 12.45 -18.54
CA PHE A 207 -14.97 12.99 -19.85
C PHE A 207 -14.45 14.42 -19.75
N ILE A 208 -15.12 15.31 -19.01
CA ILE A 208 -14.69 16.71 -18.84
C ILE A 208 -13.29 16.77 -18.22
N VAL A 209 -13.01 15.95 -17.19
CA VAL A 209 -11.68 15.89 -16.57
C VAL A 209 -10.62 15.42 -17.58
N TYR A 210 -10.93 14.43 -18.41
CA TYR A 210 -9.99 13.95 -19.43
C TYR A 210 -9.74 14.99 -20.53
N VAL A 211 -10.77 15.74 -20.94
CA VAL A 211 -10.60 16.85 -21.90
C VAL A 211 -9.69 17.92 -21.31
N TRP A 212 -9.91 18.27 -20.04
CA TRP A 212 -9.10 19.27 -19.33
C TRP A 212 -7.61 18.91 -19.30
N ILE A 213 -7.28 17.63 -19.14
CA ILE A 213 -5.89 17.17 -19.03
C ILE A 213 -5.25 16.86 -20.38
N SER A 214 -5.98 16.20 -21.28
CA SER A 214 -5.45 15.78 -22.57
C SER A 214 -5.42 16.90 -23.61
N SER A 215 -6.24 17.94 -23.42
CA SER A 215 -6.54 18.95 -24.45
C SER A 215 -7.06 18.36 -25.78
N ASN A 216 -7.54 17.11 -25.78
CA ASN A 216 -8.03 16.41 -26.97
C ASN A 216 -9.41 15.78 -26.71
N ILE A 217 -10.43 16.34 -27.36
CA ILE A 217 -11.82 15.97 -27.10
C ILE A 217 -12.18 14.58 -27.58
N LEU A 218 -11.70 14.18 -28.76
CA LEU A 218 -12.02 12.90 -29.37
C LEU A 218 -11.43 11.75 -28.55
N VAL A 219 -10.16 11.89 -28.20
CA VAL A 219 -9.44 10.90 -27.39
C VAL A 219 -10.08 10.79 -26.01
N SER A 220 -10.40 11.92 -25.37
CA SER A 220 -11.05 11.93 -24.05
C SER A 220 -12.39 11.20 -24.06
N GLY A 221 -13.17 11.34 -25.14
CA GLY A 221 -14.45 10.65 -25.30
C GLY A 221 -14.29 9.14 -25.36
N ILE A 222 -13.39 8.68 -26.23
CA ILE A 222 -13.05 7.25 -26.36
C ILE A 222 -12.55 6.69 -25.02
N MET A 223 -11.65 7.41 -24.36
CA MET A 223 -11.06 6.97 -23.10
C MET A 223 -12.05 6.97 -21.93
N ALA A 224 -13.02 7.89 -21.89
CA ALA A 224 -14.06 7.89 -20.85
C ALA A 224 -14.97 6.66 -20.98
N VAL A 225 -15.39 6.32 -22.20
CA VAL A 225 -16.18 5.10 -22.47
C VAL A 225 -15.38 3.86 -22.14
N PHE A 226 -14.11 3.83 -22.53
CA PHE A 226 -13.19 2.73 -22.23
C PHE A 226 -13.03 2.54 -20.71
N ALA A 227 -12.77 3.63 -19.97
CA ALA A 227 -12.59 3.59 -18.52
C ALA A 227 -13.80 2.97 -17.81
N ILE A 228 -15.01 3.32 -18.22
CA ILE A 228 -16.24 2.78 -17.61
C ILE A 228 -16.47 1.33 -17.99
N GLY A 229 -16.24 0.96 -19.26
CA GLY A 229 -16.35 -0.44 -19.69
C GLY A 229 -15.40 -1.35 -18.92
N PHE A 230 -14.14 -0.93 -18.78
CA PHE A 230 -13.15 -1.67 -17.98
C PHE A 230 -13.43 -1.61 -16.48
N ALA A 231 -13.90 -0.47 -15.95
CA ALA A 231 -14.30 -0.37 -14.55
C ALA A 231 -15.45 -1.32 -14.23
N PHE A 232 -16.44 -1.47 -15.13
CA PHE A 232 -17.53 -2.42 -14.97
C PHE A 232 -17.01 -3.87 -14.87
N ILE A 233 -16.14 -4.26 -15.80
CA ILE A 233 -15.53 -5.60 -15.81
C ILE A 233 -14.65 -5.82 -14.55
N ALA A 234 -13.83 -4.82 -14.19
CA ALA A 234 -12.94 -4.89 -13.04
C ALA A 234 -13.72 -4.95 -11.71
N SER A 235 -14.82 -4.21 -11.59
CA SER A 235 -15.74 -4.27 -10.45
C SER A 235 -16.36 -5.66 -10.29
N ALA A 236 -16.86 -6.25 -11.38
CA ALA A 236 -17.38 -7.62 -11.35
C ALA A 236 -16.34 -8.64 -10.87
N ILE A 237 -15.13 -8.58 -11.43
CA ILE A 237 -14.01 -9.44 -11.05
C ILE A 237 -13.65 -9.25 -9.57
N ALA A 238 -13.37 -8.02 -9.17
CA ALA A 238 -12.87 -7.70 -7.84
C ALA A 238 -13.93 -8.00 -6.78
N GLY A 239 -15.20 -7.78 -7.12
CA GLY A 239 -16.32 -8.15 -6.29
C GLY A 239 -16.44 -9.65 -6.05
N TYR A 240 -16.43 -10.43 -7.14
CA TYR A 240 -16.45 -11.89 -7.06
C TYR A 240 -15.27 -12.44 -6.24
N MET A 241 -14.08 -11.91 -6.48
CA MET A 241 -12.87 -12.32 -5.75
C MET A 241 -12.92 -11.92 -4.28
N ALA A 242 -13.43 -10.74 -3.95
CA ALA A 242 -13.63 -10.33 -2.56
C ALA A 242 -14.60 -11.27 -1.84
N GLY A 243 -15.67 -11.71 -2.50
CA GLY A 243 -16.63 -12.66 -1.94
C GLY A 243 -16.06 -14.07 -1.73
N LEU A 244 -15.19 -14.55 -2.63
CA LEU A 244 -14.59 -15.89 -2.52
C LEU A 244 -13.39 -15.97 -1.57
N LEU A 245 -12.52 -14.97 -1.59
CA LEU A 245 -11.19 -15.03 -0.95
C LEU A 245 -11.01 -14.02 0.18
N GLY A 246 -11.99 -13.15 0.41
CA GLY A 246 -11.87 -12.02 1.32
C GLY A 246 -11.28 -10.78 0.63
N SER A 247 -11.51 -9.59 1.20
CA SER A 247 -10.94 -8.34 0.68
C SER A 247 -9.41 -8.29 0.77
N SER A 248 -8.83 -8.92 1.79
CA SER A 248 -7.38 -8.91 2.06
C SER A 248 -6.58 -9.72 1.03
N ASN A 249 -7.17 -10.78 0.48
CA ASN A 249 -6.54 -11.63 -0.54
C ASN A 249 -6.98 -11.27 -1.97
N ASN A 250 -7.79 -10.22 -2.13
CA ASN A 250 -8.21 -9.73 -3.44
C ASN A 250 -6.98 -9.16 -4.19
N PRO A 251 -6.64 -9.64 -5.39
CA PRO A 251 -5.42 -9.26 -6.14
C PRO A 251 -5.48 -7.85 -6.74
N ILE A 252 -6.14 -6.89 -6.09
CA ILE A 252 -6.40 -5.54 -6.62
C ILE A 252 -5.09 -4.87 -7.02
N SER A 253 -4.05 -4.93 -6.18
CA SER A 253 -2.77 -4.26 -6.47
C SER A 253 -2.09 -4.79 -7.74
N GLY A 254 -2.16 -6.10 -8.01
CA GLY A 254 -1.63 -6.70 -9.24
C GLY A 254 -2.45 -6.31 -10.46
N VAL A 255 -3.78 -6.33 -10.33
CA VAL A 255 -4.71 -5.90 -11.38
C VAL A 255 -4.50 -4.42 -11.72
N THR A 256 -4.28 -3.55 -10.74
CA THR A 256 -4.03 -2.12 -10.96
C THR A 256 -2.82 -1.86 -11.84
N VAL A 257 -1.69 -2.52 -11.54
CA VAL A 257 -0.45 -2.40 -12.34
C VAL A 257 -0.69 -2.83 -13.78
N SER A 258 -1.39 -3.95 -14.00
CA SER A 258 -1.68 -4.43 -15.34
C SER A 258 -2.69 -3.56 -16.08
N VAL A 259 -3.73 -3.05 -15.42
CA VAL A 259 -4.68 -2.10 -16.00
C VAL A 259 -3.95 -0.85 -16.46
N LEU A 260 -3.04 -0.32 -15.64
CA LEU A 260 -2.25 0.86 -16.00
C LEU A 260 -1.36 0.60 -17.21
N LEU A 261 -0.69 -0.55 -17.27
CA LEU A 261 0.13 -0.97 -18.40
C LEU A 261 -0.70 -1.10 -19.69
N ILE A 262 -1.82 -1.84 -19.65
CA ILE A 262 -2.71 -2.04 -20.80
C ILE A 262 -3.26 -0.69 -21.28
N THR A 263 -3.73 0.15 -20.36
CA THR A 263 -4.23 1.49 -20.68
C THR A 263 -3.16 2.34 -21.35
N SER A 264 -1.93 2.30 -20.83
CA SER A 264 -0.78 3.01 -21.42
C SER A 264 -0.47 2.50 -22.83
N LEU A 265 -0.49 1.18 -23.07
CA LEU A 265 -0.26 0.61 -24.40
C LEU A 265 -1.35 1.00 -25.40
N ILE A 266 -2.61 1.02 -24.96
CA ILE A 266 -3.74 1.45 -25.79
C ILE A 266 -3.60 2.93 -26.17
N LEU A 267 -3.27 3.79 -25.19
CA LEU A 267 -3.04 5.21 -25.43
C LEU A 267 -1.89 5.45 -26.40
N LEU A 268 -0.80 4.69 -26.28
CA LEU A 268 0.32 4.72 -27.22
C LEU A 268 -0.15 4.36 -28.64
N GLY A 269 -0.99 3.33 -28.77
CA GLY A 269 -1.59 2.90 -30.05
C GLY A 269 -2.48 3.96 -30.70
N PHE A 270 -3.12 4.82 -29.91
CA PHE A 270 -3.86 6.00 -30.38
C PHE A 270 -2.98 7.23 -30.66
N GLY A 271 -1.65 7.09 -30.54
CA GLY A 271 -0.68 8.16 -30.82
C GLY A 271 -0.47 9.15 -29.67
N LEU A 272 -1.02 8.88 -28.47
CA LEU A 272 -0.74 9.70 -27.30
C LEU A 272 0.60 9.28 -26.70
N SER A 273 1.59 10.15 -26.78
CA SER A 273 2.93 9.90 -26.25
C SER A 273 3.62 11.20 -25.84
N GLY A 274 4.58 11.10 -24.92
CA GLY A 274 5.56 12.16 -24.65
C GLY A 274 5.07 13.44 -23.97
N ASN A 275 3.79 13.57 -23.61
CA ASN A 275 3.26 14.78 -22.95
C ASN A 275 2.57 14.50 -21.61
N ILE A 276 2.51 15.53 -20.76
CA ILE A 276 1.92 15.46 -19.41
C ILE A 276 0.44 15.05 -19.49
N GLY A 277 -0.27 15.49 -20.54
CA GLY A 277 -1.67 15.13 -20.77
C GLY A 277 -1.88 13.63 -20.95
N ALA A 278 -1.06 12.97 -21.77
CA ALA A 278 -1.09 11.53 -22.02
C ALA A 278 -0.77 10.74 -20.74
N TYR A 279 0.25 11.18 -19.98
CA TYR A 279 0.59 10.54 -18.72
C TYR A 279 -0.54 10.68 -17.69
N GLY A 280 -1.10 11.88 -17.56
CA GLY A 280 -2.19 12.16 -16.63
C GLY A 280 -3.45 11.36 -16.96
N VAL A 281 -3.83 11.28 -18.23
CA VAL A 281 -4.98 10.50 -18.69
C VAL A 281 -4.81 9.01 -18.40
N ALA A 282 -3.63 8.43 -18.67
CA ALA A 282 -3.35 7.03 -18.37
C ALA A 282 -3.54 6.69 -16.88
N VAL A 283 -2.98 7.54 -16.01
CA VAL A 283 -3.09 7.39 -14.55
C VAL A 283 -4.54 7.53 -14.09
N LEU A 284 -5.28 8.52 -14.61
CA LEU A 284 -6.66 8.73 -14.20
C LEU A 284 -7.60 7.61 -14.62
N ILE A 285 -7.42 7.06 -15.82
CA ILE A 285 -8.21 5.91 -16.28
C ILE A 285 -7.96 4.71 -15.37
N ALA A 286 -6.69 4.42 -15.08
CA ALA A 286 -6.37 3.37 -14.13
C ALA A 286 -6.96 3.67 -12.73
N ALA A 287 -6.93 4.93 -12.29
CA ALA A 287 -7.53 5.34 -11.01
C ALA A 287 -9.04 5.07 -10.98
N VAL A 288 -9.79 5.40 -12.03
CA VAL A 288 -11.24 5.11 -12.12
C VAL A 288 -11.50 3.60 -12.07
N ILE A 289 -10.78 2.83 -12.89
CA ILE A 289 -10.97 1.37 -12.97
C ILE A 289 -10.66 0.70 -11.62
N CYS A 290 -9.54 1.08 -11.00
CA CYS A 290 -9.07 0.46 -9.76
C CYS A 290 -9.89 0.89 -8.54
N THR A 291 -10.34 2.15 -8.50
CA THR A 291 -11.24 2.61 -7.44
C THR A 291 -12.60 1.92 -7.56
N GLY A 292 -13.13 1.77 -8.77
CA GLY A 292 -14.35 1.00 -9.02
C GLY A 292 -14.21 -0.45 -8.53
N ALA A 293 -13.11 -1.11 -8.90
CA ALA A 293 -12.80 -2.48 -8.48
C ALA A 293 -12.70 -2.61 -6.94
N ALA A 294 -11.96 -1.72 -6.28
CA ALA A 294 -11.78 -1.75 -4.84
C ALA A 294 -13.09 -1.50 -4.08
N ILE A 295 -13.85 -0.49 -4.47
CA ILE A 295 -15.15 -0.18 -3.87
C ILE A 295 -16.13 -1.33 -4.10
N SER A 296 -16.14 -1.97 -5.27
CA SER A 296 -17.01 -3.12 -5.53
C SER A 296 -16.69 -4.31 -4.62
N GLY A 297 -15.42 -4.55 -4.30
CA GLY A 297 -15.03 -5.59 -3.36
C GLY A 297 -15.50 -5.27 -1.93
N ASP A 298 -15.36 -4.02 -1.50
CA ASP A 298 -15.79 -3.54 -0.19
C ASP A 298 -17.33 -3.58 -0.03
N VAL A 299 -18.07 -3.14 -1.04
CA VAL A 299 -19.54 -3.21 -1.10
C VAL A 299 -20.02 -4.64 -0.91
N LEU A 300 -19.41 -5.62 -1.59
CA LEU A 300 -19.83 -7.02 -1.44
C LEU A 300 -19.57 -7.58 -0.04
N GLN A 301 -18.46 -7.20 0.58
CA GLN A 301 -18.16 -7.57 1.97
C GLN A 301 -19.14 -6.93 2.96
N SER A 302 -19.50 -5.67 2.74
CA SER A 302 -20.54 -4.97 3.52
C SER A 302 -21.92 -5.57 3.32
N LEU A 303 -22.27 -6.01 2.12
CA LEU A 303 -23.51 -6.72 1.82
C LEU A 303 -23.54 -8.09 2.51
N THR A 304 -22.43 -8.81 2.56
CA THR A 304 -22.29 -10.06 3.33
C THR A 304 -22.55 -9.83 4.82
N CYS A 305 -21.88 -8.84 5.43
CA CYS A 305 -22.14 -8.43 6.81
C CYS A 305 -23.61 -8.02 7.01
N GLY A 306 -24.16 -7.27 6.05
CA GLY A 306 -25.55 -6.83 6.04
C GLY A 306 -26.54 -7.98 6.06
N GLN A 307 -26.31 -8.99 5.23
CA GLN A 307 -27.14 -10.18 5.15
C GLN A 307 -27.15 -10.92 6.49
N MET A 308 -26.01 -11.02 7.18
CA MET A 308 -25.89 -11.67 8.50
C MET A 308 -26.74 -10.99 9.57
N VAL A 309 -26.82 -9.65 9.55
CA VAL A 309 -27.64 -8.86 10.49
C VAL A 309 -29.05 -8.58 9.99
N GLY A 310 -29.44 -9.12 8.83
CA GLY A 310 -30.77 -8.91 8.23
C GLY A 310 -31.01 -7.49 7.71
N ALA A 311 -29.98 -6.81 7.23
CA ALA A 311 -30.08 -5.50 6.58
C ALA A 311 -30.79 -5.58 5.21
N THR A 312 -31.26 -4.42 4.72
CA THR A 312 -31.79 -4.29 3.35
C THR A 312 -30.64 -3.88 2.42
N PRO A 313 -30.26 -4.67 1.39
CA PRO A 313 -29.16 -4.35 0.47
C PRO A 313 -29.25 -2.95 -0.14
N ARG A 314 -30.46 -2.54 -0.60
CA ARG A 314 -30.71 -1.19 -1.11
C ARG A 314 -30.25 -0.07 -0.17
N ASN A 315 -30.50 -0.21 1.13
CA ASN A 315 -30.15 0.83 2.10
C ASN A 315 -28.65 0.90 2.32
N GLN A 316 -27.96 -0.26 2.29
CA GLN A 316 -26.51 -0.32 2.39
C GLN A 316 -25.85 0.32 1.17
N GLN A 317 -26.29 -0.04 -0.05
CA GLN A 317 -25.80 0.56 -1.29
C GLN A 317 -25.96 2.10 -1.29
N ILE A 318 -27.09 2.61 -0.79
CA ILE A 318 -27.30 4.06 -0.66
C ILE A 318 -26.36 4.68 0.38
N ALA A 319 -26.20 4.05 1.54
CA ALA A 319 -25.31 4.54 2.59
C ALA A 319 -23.85 4.59 2.12
N GLU A 320 -23.40 3.58 1.39
CA GLU A 320 -22.06 3.52 0.80
C GLU A 320 -21.85 4.59 -0.26
N MET A 321 -22.83 4.84 -1.14
CA MET A 321 -22.76 5.95 -2.10
C MET A 321 -22.62 7.29 -1.39
N ILE A 322 -23.36 7.52 -0.29
CA ILE A 322 -23.21 8.74 0.53
C ILE A 322 -21.81 8.79 1.16
N GLY A 323 -21.30 7.66 1.65
CA GLY A 323 -19.94 7.52 2.18
C GLY A 323 -18.88 7.93 1.16
N VAL A 324 -18.94 7.39 -0.06
CA VAL A 324 -17.99 7.74 -1.14
C VAL A 324 -18.08 9.22 -1.51
N LEU A 325 -19.30 9.76 -1.66
CA LEU A 325 -19.50 11.17 -2.01
C LEU A 325 -19.01 12.14 -0.92
N SER A 326 -19.12 11.77 0.35
CA SER A 326 -18.62 12.58 1.46
C SER A 326 -17.11 12.44 1.66
N ALA A 327 -16.52 11.26 1.43
CA ALA A 327 -15.10 11.02 1.59
C ALA A 327 -14.24 11.58 0.45
N ALA A 328 -14.74 11.59 -0.79
CA ALA A 328 -13.94 12.01 -1.95
C ALA A 328 -13.40 13.45 -1.89
N PRO A 329 -14.18 14.48 -1.50
CA PRO A 329 -13.65 15.84 -1.32
C PRO A 329 -12.63 15.93 -0.19
N ILE A 330 -12.86 15.21 0.92
CA ILE A 330 -11.92 15.17 2.05
C ILE A 330 -10.59 14.58 1.61
N LEU A 331 -10.61 13.50 0.82
CA LEU A 331 -9.39 12.90 0.27
C LEU A 331 -8.60 13.89 -0.58
N ALA A 332 -9.26 14.64 -1.47
CA ALA A 332 -8.61 15.66 -2.29
C ALA A 332 -7.96 16.77 -1.43
N LEU A 333 -8.67 17.24 -0.39
CA LEU A 333 -8.15 18.23 0.54
C LEU A 333 -6.94 17.70 1.32
N VAL A 334 -7.02 16.48 1.85
CA VAL A 334 -5.95 15.87 2.65
C VAL A 334 -4.70 15.62 1.81
N VAL A 335 -4.85 15.05 0.60
CA VAL A 335 -3.70 14.80 -0.29
C VAL A 335 -3.02 16.11 -0.69
N SER A 336 -3.80 17.15 -1.01
CA SER A 336 -3.28 18.49 -1.31
C SER A 336 -2.52 19.10 -0.11
N ALA A 337 -3.09 19.00 1.09
CA ALA A 337 -2.45 19.47 2.31
C ALA A 337 -1.13 18.73 2.60
N LEU A 338 -1.09 17.41 2.41
CA LEU A 338 0.13 16.62 2.59
C LEU A 338 1.22 17.00 1.58
N ASP A 339 0.86 17.23 0.31
CA ASP A 339 1.81 17.69 -0.71
C ASP A 339 2.32 19.10 -0.42
N GLN A 340 1.45 20.01 0.01
CA GLN A 340 1.86 21.36 0.39
C GLN A 340 2.79 21.38 1.61
N ALA A 341 2.52 20.55 2.62
CA ALA A 341 3.28 20.55 3.87
C ALA A 341 4.62 19.79 3.77
N TYR A 342 4.65 18.66 3.04
CA TYR A 342 5.81 17.77 3.02
C TYR A 342 6.38 17.50 1.63
N HIS A 343 5.65 17.84 0.57
CA HIS A 343 5.93 17.46 -0.82
C HIS A 343 5.91 15.94 -1.06
N ILE A 344 4.97 15.45 -1.86
CA ILE A 344 4.84 14.03 -2.21
C ILE A 344 6.07 13.58 -2.98
N GLY A 345 6.71 12.53 -2.47
CA GLY A 345 7.93 11.98 -3.03
C GLY A 345 9.21 12.52 -2.39
N SER A 346 9.11 13.45 -1.44
CA SER A 346 10.22 13.89 -0.61
C SER A 346 10.64 12.81 0.40
N THR A 347 11.68 13.11 1.18
CA THR A 347 12.13 12.29 2.32
C THR A 347 11.11 12.19 3.44
N ASN A 348 10.33 13.26 3.65
CA ASN A 348 9.33 13.34 4.71
C ASN A 348 8.00 12.69 4.31
N LEU A 349 7.72 12.64 3.00
CA LEU A 349 6.55 11.94 2.45
C LEU A 349 6.94 11.09 1.22
N PRO A 350 7.70 9.99 1.40
CA PRO A 350 8.01 9.11 0.30
C PRO A 350 6.73 8.51 -0.26
N ALA A 351 6.57 8.53 -1.59
CA ALA A 351 5.41 7.96 -2.27
C ALA A 351 5.81 6.86 -3.26
N PRO A 352 6.35 5.71 -2.78
CA PRO A 352 6.83 4.65 -3.66
C PRO A 352 5.74 4.22 -4.65
N GLN A 353 4.52 3.98 -4.21
CA GLN A 353 3.45 3.46 -5.05
C GLN A 353 3.11 4.44 -6.19
N ALA A 354 3.12 5.75 -5.93
CA ALA A 354 2.92 6.76 -6.96
C ALA A 354 4.06 6.77 -7.99
N PHE A 355 5.31 6.63 -7.54
CA PHE A 355 6.48 6.53 -8.42
C PHE A 355 6.43 5.27 -9.31
N LEU A 356 5.87 4.14 -8.83
CA LEU A 356 5.74 2.91 -9.61
C LEU A 356 4.76 3.14 -10.75
N MET A 357 3.59 3.69 -10.43
CA MET A 357 2.56 4.01 -11.41
C MET A 357 3.10 5.01 -12.45
N ALA A 358 3.79 6.06 -11.99
CA ALA A 358 4.44 7.01 -12.88
C ALA A 358 5.52 6.37 -13.76
N GLY A 359 6.32 5.44 -13.21
CA GLY A 359 7.38 4.74 -13.94
C GLY A 359 6.83 3.88 -15.08
N ILE A 360 5.74 3.15 -14.85
CA ILE A 360 5.06 2.36 -15.89
C ILE A 360 4.56 3.27 -17.01
N VAL A 361 3.86 4.34 -16.66
CA VAL A 361 3.26 5.25 -17.64
C VAL A 361 4.32 6.00 -18.44
N LYS A 362 5.31 6.61 -17.77
CA LYS A 362 6.41 7.31 -18.44
C LYS A 362 7.24 6.35 -19.28
N GLY A 363 7.41 5.11 -18.83
CA GLY A 363 8.18 4.12 -19.57
C GLY A 363 7.50 3.69 -20.87
N VAL A 364 6.18 3.47 -20.83
CA VAL A 364 5.40 3.05 -22.01
C VAL A 364 5.11 4.22 -22.95
N LEU A 365 4.68 5.36 -22.41
CA LEU A 365 4.24 6.51 -23.21
C LEU A 365 5.35 7.52 -23.53
N GLY A 366 6.42 7.55 -22.74
CA GLY A 366 7.50 8.53 -22.88
C GLY A 366 8.75 8.02 -23.60
N GLY A 367 8.97 6.71 -23.63
CA GLY A 367 10.15 6.11 -24.26
C GLY A 367 11.44 6.24 -23.45
N ASP A 368 11.45 7.02 -22.37
CA ASP A 368 12.61 7.29 -21.50
C ASP A 368 12.94 6.15 -20.51
N MET A 369 12.40 4.95 -20.70
CA MET A 369 12.63 3.86 -19.75
C MET A 369 14.05 3.29 -19.89
N VAL A 370 14.72 3.08 -18.76
CA VAL A 370 16.02 2.41 -18.73
C VAL A 370 15.81 0.89 -18.86
N TRP A 371 15.41 0.47 -20.06
CA TRP A 371 14.98 -0.89 -20.40
C TRP A 371 15.89 -2.03 -19.92
N PRO A 372 17.24 -1.90 -19.93
CA PRO A 372 18.10 -2.96 -19.41
C PRO A 372 17.79 -3.33 -17.94
N PHE A 373 17.47 -2.36 -17.09
CA PHE A 373 17.13 -2.62 -15.69
C PHE A 373 15.74 -3.23 -15.53
N VAL A 374 14.77 -2.78 -16.33
CA VAL A 374 13.43 -3.37 -16.35
C VAL A 374 13.47 -4.83 -16.81
N LEU A 375 14.25 -5.12 -17.85
CA LEU A 375 14.46 -6.49 -18.31
C LEU A 375 15.19 -7.34 -17.26
N ALA A 376 16.18 -6.80 -16.56
CA ALA A 376 16.82 -7.48 -15.44
C ALA A 376 15.81 -7.82 -14.34
N GLY A 377 14.89 -6.89 -14.04
CA GLY A 377 13.76 -7.11 -13.14
C GLY A 377 12.80 -8.21 -13.62
N ALA A 378 12.48 -8.22 -14.91
CA ALA A 378 11.65 -9.25 -15.53
C ALA A 378 12.29 -10.65 -15.44
N VAL A 379 13.60 -10.75 -15.68
CA VAL A 379 14.37 -12.00 -15.52
C VAL A 379 14.38 -12.43 -14.06
N LEU A 380 14.60 -11.51 -13.11
CA LEU A 380 14.52 -11.81 -11.69
C LEU A 380 13.14 -12.36 -11.31
N ALA A 381 12.06 -11.71 -11.75
CA ALA A 381 10.70 -12.20 -11.51
C ALA A 381 10.47 -13.58 -12.11
N PHE A 382 10.97 -13.84 -13.32
CA PHE A 382 10.88 -15.15 -13.94
C PHE A 382 11.63 -16.23 -13.12
N VAL A 383 12.84 -15.93 -12.64
CA VAL A 383 13.58 -16.83 -11.75
C VAL A 383 12.79 -17.10 -10.47
N LEU A 384 12.24 -16.07 -9.82
CA LEU A 384 11.41 -16.20 -8.62
C LEU A 384 10.18 -17.08 -8.87
N ILE A 385 9.53 -16.97 -10.04
CA ILE A 385 8.40 -17.82 -10.43
C ILE A 385 8.85 -19.28 -10.56
N LEU A 386 10.01 -19.56 -11.16
CA LEU A 386 10.51 -20.93 -11.34
C LEU A 386 10.83 -21.63 -10.01
N ILE A 387 11.23 -20.88 -8.99
CA ILE A 387 11.50 -21.41 -7.65
C ILE A 387 10.30 -21.28 -6.69
N ASP A 388 9.11 -20.98 -7.24
CA ASP A 388 7.83 -20.82 -6.52
C ASP A 388 7.88 -19.84 -5.34
N LEU A 389 8.63 -18.74 -5.51
CA LEU A 389 8.65 -17.62 -4.56
C LEU A 389 7.69 -16.51 -4.97
N PRO A 390 7.05 -15.82 -4.02
CA PRO A 390 6.12 -14.74 -4.32
C PRO A 390 6.88 -13.52 -4.86
N VAL A 391 6.67 -13.24 -6.14
CA VAL A 391 7.37 -12.15 -6.86
C VAL A 391 7.05 -10.77 -6.29
N LEU A 392 5.76 -10.50 -6.03
CA LEU A 392 5.30 -9.15 -5.67
C LEU A 392 5.93 -8.64 -4.36
N PRO A 393 5.95 -9.39 -3.24
CA PRO A 393 6.64 -8.96 -2.01
C PRO A 393 8.13 -8.66 -2.23
N VAL A 394 8.85 -9.51 -2.98
CA VAL A 394 10.28 -9.30 -3.26
C VAL A 394 10.48 -8.05 -4.13
N ALA A 395 9.66 -7.89 -5.17
CA ALA A 395 9.73 -6.73 -6.05
C ALA A 395 9.40 -5.42 -5.29
N ILE A 396 8.41 -5.45 -4.39
CA ILE A 396 8.10 -4.36 -3.45
C ILE A 396 9.32 -4.06 -2.58
N GLY A 397 10.01 -5.08 -2.06
CA GLY A 397 11.24 -4.92 -1.30
C GLY A 397 12.35 -4.17 -2.05
N ILE A 398 12.64 -4.56 -3.30
CA ILE A 398 13.64 -3.90 -4.17
C ILE A 398 13.24 -2.44 -4.42
N TYR A 399 11.93 -2.24 -4.57
CA TYR A 399 11.35 -0.98 -4.96
C TYR A 399 11.16 0.02 -3.82
N LEU A 400 11.04 -0.42 -2.56
CA LEU A 400 10.89 0.44 -1.39
C LEU A 400 12.25 0.97 -0.90
N PRO A 401 12.28 2.15 -0.25
CA PRO A 401 13.43 2.54 0.54
C PRO A 401 13.74 1.48 1.60
N PHE A 402 15.02 1.14 1.77
CA PHE A 402 15.43 0.15 2.76
C PHE A 402 14.97 0.52 4.18
N THR A 403 14.93 1.82 4.48
CA THR A 403 14.39 2.36 5.74
C THR A 403 12.96 1.95 6.03
N LEU A 404 12.14 1.71 5.01
CA LEU A 404 10.76 1.23 5.17
C LEU A 404 10.68 -0.30 5.25
N ALA A 405 11.60 -1.02 4.61
CA ALA A 405 11.62 -2.48 4.61
C ALA A 405 12.01 -3.08 5.98
N VAL A 406 12.97 -2.47 6.67
CA VAL A 406 13.43 -2.92 8.00
C VAL A 406 12.32 -2.92 9.07
N PRO A 407 11.54 -1.85 9.29
CA PRO A 407 10.49 -1.86 10.31
C PRO A 407 9.35 -2.85 9.97
N ILE A 408 9.03 -3.04 8.68
CA ILE A 408 8.10 -4.08 8.24
C ILE A 408 8.62 -5.47 8.63
N PHE A 409 9.91 -5.74 8.38
CA PHE A 409 10.54 -7.00 8.78
C PHE A 409 10.51 -7.23 10.29
N ILE A 410 10.83 -6.19 11.08
CA ILE A 410 10.81 -6.26 12.54
C ILE A 410 9.39 -6.53 13.06
N GLY A 411 8.36 -5.90 12.49
CA GLY A 411 6.96 -6.22 12.80
C GLY A 411 6.61 -7.69 12.50
N GLY A 412 7.12 -8.23 11.39
CA GLY A 412 6.98 -9.65 11.03
C GLY A 412 7.70 -10.58 12.02
N ILE A 413 8.88 -10.21 12.52
CA ILE A 413 9.60 -10.94 13.57
C ILE A 413 8.78 -10.95 14.87
N VAL A 414 8.21 -9.81 15.28
CA VAL A 414 7.33 -9.75 16.46
C VAL A 414 6.13 -10.68 16.29
N ARG A 415 5.52 -10.72 15.10
CA ARG A 415 4.43 -11.66 14.77
C ARG A 415 4.89 -13.11 14.84
N HIS A 416 6.10 -13.44 14.37
CA HIS A 416 6.64 -14.79 14.48
C HIS A 416 6.76 -15.25 15.93
N PHE A 417 7.35 -14.43 16.81
CA PHE A 417 7.45 -14.75 18.24
C PHE A 417 6.08 -14.86 18.89
N THR A 418 5.15 -13.97 18.53
CA THR A 418 3.76 -14.01 19.01
C THR A 418 3.09 -15.35 18.63
N ASN A 419 3.21 -15.77 17.37
CA ASN A 419 2.66 -17.03 16.89
C ASN A 419 3.29 -18.23 17.62
N LYS A 420 4.61 -18.24 17.79
CA LYS A 420 5.32 -19.33 18.48
C LYS A 420 4.87 -19.52 19.93
N ILE A 421 4.57 -18.43 20.64
CA ILE A 421 4.05 -18.48 22.02
C ILE A 421 2.60 -18.99 22.02
N ILE A 422 1.76 -18.51 21.09
CA ILE A 422 0.38 -19.00 20.93
C ILE A 422 0.37 -20.50 20.62
N GLU A 423 1.25 -20.96 19.73
CA GLU A 423 1.36 -22.38 19.35
C GLU A 423 1.83 -23.27 20.51
N ARG A 424 2.68 -22.75 21.39
CA ARG A 424 3.13 -23.48 22.58
C ARG A 424 1.99 -23.71 23.57
N GLU A 425 1.13 -22.71 23.77
CA GLU A 425 0.04 -22.75 24.75
C GLU A 425 -1.22 -23.47 24.23
N TYR A 426 -1.54 -23.27 22.95
CA TYR A 426 -2.79 -23.74 22.34
C TYR A 426 -2.60 -24.77 21.21
N GLY A 427 -1.36 -25.20 20.92
CA GLY A 427 -1.03 -26.17 19.87
C GLY A 427 -0.75 -25.53 18.49
N SER A 428 -0.09 -26.30 17.61
CA SER A 428 0.24 -25.85 16.25
C SER A 428 -1.02 -25.58 15.43
N ALA A 429 -1.07 -24.39 14.84
CA ALA A 429 -2.02 -24.05 13.81
C ALA A 429 -1.52 -24.61 12.48
N GLU A 430 -1.80 -25.87 12.14
CA GLU A 430 -1.94 -26.13 10.71
C GLU A 430 -3.22 -25.40 10.27
N GLU A 431 -3.01 -24.36 9.47
CA GLU A 431 -3.90 -23.78 8.46
C GLU A 431 -5.39 -24.18 8.50
N GLU A 432 -6.08 -23.99 9.63
CA GLU A 432 -7.46 -23.54 9.53
C GLU A 432 -7.37 -22.07 9.11
N GLU A 433 -7.21 -21.82 7.80
CA GLU A 433 -7.90 -20.71 7.16
C GLU A 433 -9.38 -20.93 7.48
N ILE A 434 -9.80 -20.54 8.69
CA ILE A 434 -11.20 -20.55 9.02
C ILE A 434 -11.78 -19.54 8.05
N SER A 435 -12.50 -20.04 7.04
CA SER A 435 -13.16 -19.15 6.09
C SER A 435 -13.95 -18.13 6.91
N GLU A 436 -13.84 -16.84 6.56
CA GLU A 436 -14.57 -15.77 7.26
C GLU A 436 -16.08 -16.12 7.36
N TRP A 437 -16.55 -16.94 6.42
CA TRP A 437 -17.85 -17.60 6.35
C TRP A 437 -18.17 -18.57 7.51
N GLU A 438 -17.26 -19.49 7.90
CA GLU A 438 -17.49 -20.42 9.01
C GLU A 438 -17.49 -19.73 10.39
N LEU A 439 -16.73 -18.63 10.52
CA LEU A 439 -16.70 -17.77 11.71
C LEU A 439 -17.98 -16.94 11.91
N ALA A 440 -18.64 -16.58 10.82
CA ALA A 440 -19.83 -15.74 10.87
C ALA A 440 -21.12 -16.53 11.15
N ILE A 441 -21.18 -17.82 10.79
CA ILE A 441 -22.38 -18.64 10.96
C ILE A 441 -22.45 -19.30 12.35
N LYS A 442 -21.30 -19.59 12.98
CA LYS A 442 -21.31 -20.11 14.36
C LYS A 442 -21.39 -18.96 15.36
N GLN A 443 -22.53 -18.84 16.06
CA GLN A 443 -22.65 -18.10 17.32
C GLN A 443 -21.82 -18.77 18.44
N THR A 444 -20.52 -18.93 18.27
CA THR A 444 -19.63 -19.52 19.27
C THR A 444 -18.75 -18.46 19.90
N GLU A 445 -18.49 -18.63 21.20
CA GLU A 445 -17.50 -17.85 21.94
C GLU A 445 -16.20 -17.74 21.12
N VAL A 446 -15.68 -16.52 20.96
CA VAL A 446 -14.41 -16.28 20.25
C VAL A 446 -13.34 -17.15 20.90
N LYS A 447 -12.73 -18.07 20.13
CA LYS A 447 -11.67 -18.94 20.66
C LYS A 447 -10.56 -18.05 21.25
N PRO A 448 -9.91 -18.44 22.37
CA PRO A 448 -8.84 -17.64 22.98
C PRO A 448 -7.76 -17.19 21.99
N LYS A 449 -7.38 -18.06 21.05
CA LYS A 449 -6.43 -17.78 19.96
C LYS A 449 -6.90 -16.69 19.00
N GLU A 450 -8.16 -16.74 18.56
CA GLU A 450 -8.74 -15.71 17.69
C GLU A 450 -8.83 -14.38 18.40
N ARG A 451 -9.14 -14.38 19.70
CA ARG A 451 -9.18 -13.17 20.53
C ARG A 451 -7.81 -12.49 20.60
N ILE A 452 -6.75 -13.27 20.78
CA ILE A 452 -5.35 -12.78 20.79
C ILE A 452 -5.00 -12.14 19.44
N ILE A 453 -5.29 -12.82 18.33
CA ILE A 453 -4.99 -12.32 16.99
C ILE A 453 -5.79 -11.04 16.70
N ARG A 454 -7.10 -11.05 16.96
CA ARG A 454 -7.98 -9.87 16.77
C ARG A 454 -7.52 -8.68 17.64
N THR A 455 -7.04 -8.93 18.86
CA THR A 455 -6.48 -7.86 19.69
C THR A 455 -5.25 -7.24 19.04
N GLY A 456 -4.30 -8.05 18.58
CA GLY A 456 -3.13 -7.53 17.89
C GLY A 456 -3.48 -6.80 16.60
N LEU A 457 -4.44 -7.31 15.82
CA LEU A 457 -4.97 -6.64 14.63
C LEU A 457 -5.59 -5.27 14.95
N LEU A 458 -6.36 -5.16 16.03
CA LEU A 458 -6.94 -3.87 16.44
C LEU A 458 -5.87 -2.89 16.90
N PHE A 459 -4.88 -3.35 17.67
CA PHE A 459 -3.77 -2.50 18.11
C PHE A 459 -2.94 -2.01 16.92
N THR A 460 -2.59 -2.89 15.97
CA THR A 460 -1.83 -2.53 14.75
C THR A 460 -2.63 -1.59 13.85
N ALA A 461 -3.92 -1.83 13.65
CA ALA A 461 -4.81 -0.92 12.92
C ALA A 461 -4.84 0.47 13.59
N GLY A 462 -4.88 0.50 14.92
CA GLY A 462 -4.70 1.70 15.71
C GLY A 462 -3.40 2.42 15.40
N LEU A 463 -2.25 1.72 15.42
CA LEU A 463 -0.95 2.32 15.10
C LEU A 463 -0.93 2.97 13.70
N ILE A 464 -1.48 2.29 12.70
CA ILE A 464 -1.56 2.80 11.32
C ILE A 464 -2.45 4.05 11.27
N ALA A 465 -3.65 3.99 11.85
CA ALA A 465 -4.60 5.09 11.86
C ALA A 465 -4.05 6.32 12.61
N GLY A 466 -3.44 6.10 13.78
CA GLY A 466 -2.86 7.16 14.60
C GLY A 466 -1.72 7.90 13.91
N GLU A 467 -0.79 7.16 13.31
CA GLU A 467 0.31 7.77 12.56
C GLU A 467 -0.22 8.58 11.35
N ALA A 468 -1.17 8.02 10.60
CA ALA A 468 -1.75 8.68 9.44
C ALA A 468 -2.53 9.95 9.81
N LEU A 469 -3.45 9.86 10.79
CA LEU A 469 -4.25 10.99 11.25
C LEU A 469 -3.36 12.11 11.80
N MET A 470 -2.36 11.77 12.62
CA MET A 470 -1.46 12.79 13.15
C MET A 470 -0.60 13.42 12.05
N GLY A 471 -0.14 12.63 11.07
CA GLY A 471 0.60 13.16 9.92
C GLY A 471 -0.19 14.24 9.18
N VAL A 472 -1.50 14.01 8.99
CA VAL A 472 -2.43 14.98 8.40
C VAL A 472 -2.65 16.19 9.32
N THR A 473 -2.87 15.97 10.62
CA THR A 473 -3.02 17.06 11.59
C THR A 473 -1.80 17.98 11.59
N VAL A 474 -0.60 17.43 11.64
CA VAL A 474 0.65 18.20 11.60
C VAL A 474 0.80 18.92 10.26
N ALA A 475 0.37 18.33 9.14
CA ALA A 475 0.39 19.01 7.84
C ALA A 475 -0.45 20.30 7.87
N PHE A 476 -1.66 20.23 8.44
CA PHE A 476 -2.50 21.42 8.61
C PHE A 476 -1.89 22.47 9.56
N LEU A 477 -1.20 22.04 10.62
CA LEU A 477 -0.47 22.98 11.50
C LEU A 477 0.66 23.70 10.75
N ILE A 478 1.43 22.96 9.94
CA ILE A 478 2.51 23.53 9.11
C ILE A 478 1.94 24.54 8.10
N ILE A 479 0.85 24.20 7.42
CA ILE A 479 0.18 25.11 6.47
C ILE A 479 -0.36 26.36 7.17
N ALA A 480 -0.83 26.24 8.41
CA ALA A 480 -1.26 27.37 9.23
C ALA A 480 -0.09 28.24 9.74
N GLY A 481 1.17 27.91 9.41
CA GLY A 481 2.37 28.65 9.83
C GLY A 481 2.81 28.34 11.26
N LEU A 482 2.26 27.30 11.90
CA LEU A 482 2.63 26.89 13.25
C LEU A 482 3.85 25.97 13.20
N HIS A 483 5.04 26.56 13.26
CA HIS A 483 6.30 25.82 13.32
C HIS A 483 6.65 25.48 14.77
N LEU A 484 6.30 24.27 15.20
CA LEU A 484 6.53 23.77 16.57
C LEU A 484 7.88 23.05 16.75
N ALA A 485 8.78 23.16 15.77
CA ALA A 485 10.06 22.46 15.77
C ALA A 485 10.96 22.91 16.93
N ILE A 486 11.38 21.96 17.76
CA ILE A 486 12.29 22.14 18.89
C ILE A 486 13.75 22.07 18.41
N PHE A 487 14.04 21.14 17.50
CA PHE A 487 15.37 20.95 16.92
C PHE A 487 15.34 21.08 15.39
N GLU A 488 16.40 21.65 14.83
CA GLU A 488 16.62 21.67 13.38
C GLU A 488 17.00 20.26 12.88
N PHE A 489 17.96 19.63 13.57
CA PHE A 489 18.36 18.24 13.38
C PHE A 489 18.02 17.42 14.63
N PRO A 490 16.93 16.63 14.59
CA PRO A 490 16.41 15.98 15.79
C PRO A 490 17.27 14.77 16.22
N PRO A 491 17.43 14.53 17.53
CA PRO A 491 18.20 13.40 18.04
C PRO A 491 17.55 12.05 17.73
N ILE A 492 18.37 11.03 17.46
CA ILE A 492 17.90 9.71 17.02
C ILE A 492 17.42 8.84 18.21
N LEU A 493 18.16 8.85 19.32
CA LEU A 493 18.00 7.88 20.40
C LEU A 493 16.61 7.86 21.04
N PRO A 494 15.95 9.00 21.37
CA PRO A 494 14.62 8.97 21.99
C PRO A 494 13.57 8.32 21.09
N GLY A 495 13.62 8.60 19.78
CA GLY A 495 12.71 8.02 18.79
C GLY A 495 12.87 6.50 18.68
N LEU A 496 14.12 6.02 18.65
CA LEU A 496 14.43 4.59 18.63
C LEU A 496 13.90 3.87 19.88
N ILE A 497 14.10 4.45 21.07
CA ILE A 497 13.64 3.86 22.34
C ILE A 497 12.12 3.75 22.37
N LEU A 498 11.41 4.84 22.04
CA LEU A 498 9.94 4.83 22.02
C LEU A 498 9.39 3.86 20.97
N TRP A 499 10.01 3.81 19.80
CA TRP A 499 9.63 2.88 18.74
C TRP A 499 9.89 1.42 19.14
N GLY A 500 11.03 1.12 19.77
CA GLY A 500 11.34 -0.19 20.32
C GLY A 500 10.36 -0.60 21.44
N PHE A 501 9.95 0.35 22.28
CA PHE A 501 8.91 0.12 23.29
C PHE A 501 7.57 -0.25 22.66
N ILE A 502 7.17 0.43 21.57
CA ILE A 502 5.96 0.06 20.81
C ILE A 502 6.09 -1.35 20.21
N ALA A 503 7.26 -1.72 19.69
CA ALA A 503 7.49 -3.08 19.18
C ALA A 503 7.33 -4.15 20.29
N ILE A 504 7.77 -3.86 21.51
CA ILE A 504 7.56 -4.74 22.68
C ILE A 504 6.06 -4.81 23.02
N LEU A 505 5.36 -3.67 23.07
CA LEU A 505 3.92 -3.63 23.31
C LEU A 505 3.14 -4.42 22.24
N LEU A 506 3.58 -4.35 20.99
CA LEU A 506 2.99 -5.08 19.87
C LEU A 506 3.03 -6.60 20.06
N GLY A 507 4.07 -7.13 20.72
CA GLY A 507 4.15 -8.54 21.11
C GLY A 507 3.43 -8.83 22.42
N TYR A 508 3.54 -7.94 23.41
CA TYR A 508 2.98 -8.12 24.75
C TYR A 508 1.44 -8.04 24.79
N ILE A 509 0.84 -7.04 24.14
CA ILE A 509 -0.60 -6.77 24.21
C ILE A 509 -1.44 -7.97 23.73
N PRO A 510 -1.13 -8.62 22.59
CA PRO A 510 -1.81 -9.83 22.19
C PRO A 510 -1.63 -10.97 23.21
N LEU A 511 -0.43 -11.13 23.76
CA LEU A 511 -0.07 -12.24 24.64
C LEU A 511 -0.42 -12.03 26.11
N ARG A 512 -0.91 -10.84 26.50
CA ARG A 512 -1.16 -10.46 27.90
C ARG A 512 -2.00 -11.49 28.68
N GLU A 513 -2.95 -12.15 28.02
CA GLU A 513 -3.86 -13.11 28.65
C GLU A 513 -3.19 -14.48 28.91
N ILE A 514 -2.13 -14.80 28.15
CA ILE A 514 -1.28 -15.98 28.40
C ILE A 514 -0.28 -15.63 29.51
N LEU A 515 0.42 -14.50 29.36
CA LEU A 515 1.47 -14.06 30.28
C LEU A 515 0.97 -13.72 31.69
N ALA A 516 -0.33 -13.43 31.86
CA ALA A 516 -0.93 -13.18 33.17
C ALA A 516 -1.35 -14.48 33.91
N LYS A 517 -1.28 -15.65 33.25
CA LYS A 517 -1.60 -16.96 33.84
C LYS A 517 -0.38 -17.70 34.36
N GLU A 518 0.80 -17.40 33.83
CA GLU A 518 2.10 -17.79 34.39
C GLU A 518 2.51 -16.85 35.53
#